data_AF-D5RL73-F1
#
_entry.id   AF-D5RL73-F1
#
_cell.length_a   1.000
_cell.length_b   1.000
_cell.length_c   1.000
_cell.angle_alpha   90.00
_cell.angle_beta   90.00
_cell.angle_gamma   90.00
#
_symmetry.space_group_name_H-M   'P 1'
#
loop_
_entity.id
_entity.type
_entity.pdbx_description
1 polymer ?
#
loop_
_entity_poly.entity_id
_entity_poly.type
_entity_poly.pdbx_seq_one_letter_code
_entity_poly.pdbx_strand_id
1 'polypeptide(L)'
;MPVLRARASIPFPRIDAYLERILASLAAHHLALHATAGGHAVASPLGGRGWLVPGPGRLDLRVEAPDGPAFNRLKHDLTSLIDFVAREEGLAIAWTGDAAGAVLPPDLRILTVREVRDLTPGMRRVTFAGHDLARYDAPDQLHGRLLFQAKGVATPEWPRLDDHGRVVWPGSGRLDSRIYTLRRVDAAAGTLAIDFVRHGGDGPGIRWLAQAAPGDVVGLLGPAA
;
A
#
# COMPACT_ATOMS: atom_id res chain seq x y z
N MET A 1 10.13 13.09 19.51
CA MET A 1 8.95 12.23 19.73
C MET A 1 9.41 10.81 20.01
N PRO A 2 8.72 10.01 20.83
CA PRO A 2 9.13 8.64 21.11
C PRO A 2 9.01 7.77 19.85
N VAL A 3 10.01 6.91 19.63
CA VAL A 3 10.03 5.93 18.54
C VAL A 3 9.16 4.74 18.95
N LEU A 4 8.22 4.35 18.09
CA LEU A 4 7.37 3.17 18.29
C LEU A 4 8.16 1.91 18.00
N ARG A 5 7.96 0.85 18.80
CA ARG A 5 8.67 -0.42 18.70
C ARG A 5 7.75 -1.61 18.84
N ALA A 6 7.92 -2.61 17.97
CA ALA A 6 7.25 -3.90 18.11
C ALA A 6 8.15 -5.06 17.66
N ARG A 7 7.79 -6.27 18.08
CA ARG A 7 8.48 -7.51 17.74
C ARG A 7 7.49 -8.66 17.53
N ALA A 8 7.89 -9.63 16.73
CA ALA A 8 7.19 -10.90 16.56
C ALA A 8 8.22 -12.04 16.60
N SER A 9 7.87 -13.17 17.18
CA SER A 9 8.68 -14.39 17.13
C SER A 9 7.83 -15.48 16.49
N ILE A 10 8.27 -15.98 15.34
CA ILE A 10 7.46 -16.83 14.47
C ILE A 10 8.06 -18.23 14.49
N PRO A 11 7.36 -19.26 14.99
CA PRO A 11 7.74 -20.66 14.76
C PRO A 11 7.77 -20.92 13.25
N PHE A 12 8.93 -21.31 12.73
CA PHE A 12 9.16 -21.47 11.31
C PHE A 12 10.18 -22.60 11.05
N PRO A 13 9.73 -23.87 11.10
CA PRO A 13 10.62 -25.04 11.03
C PRO A 13 11.52 -25.08 9.79
N ARG A 14 11.00 -24.63 8.65
CA ARG A 14 11.70 -24.67 7.36
C ARG A 14 12.31 -23.33 6.93
N ILE A 15 12.59 -22.40 7.85
CA ILE A 15 13.06 -21.04 7.52
C ILE A 15 14.22 -21.01 6.52
N ASP A 16 15.18 -21.93 6.63
CA ASP A 16 16.35 -21.98 5.74
C ASP A 16 15.96 -22.19 4.26
N ALA A 17 14.83 -22.85 3.99
CA ALA A 17 14.32 -23.06 2.64
C ALA A 17 13.60 -21.82 2.04
N TYR A 18 13.25 -20.83 2.88
CA TYR A 18 12.48 -19.65 2.47
C TYR A 18 13.24 -18.33 2.60
N LEU A 19 14.29 -18.26 3.43
CA LEU A 19 14.96 -17.01 3.80
C LEU A 19 15.37 -16.18 2.57
N GLU A 20 16.10 -16.77 1.62
CA GLU A 20 16.55 -16.07 0.41
C GLU A 20 15.36 -15.53 -0.42
N ARG A 21 14.28 -16.31 -0.54
CA ARG A 21 13.07 -15.88 -1.27
C ARG A 21 12.33 -14.76 -0.54
N ILE A 22 12.30 -14.80 0.79
CA ILE A 22 11.73 -13.73 1.62
C ILE A 22 12.54 -12.44 1.40
N LEU A 23 13.87 -12.50 1.50
CA LEU A 23 14.74 -11.34 1.28
C LEU A 23 14.57 -10.79 -0.15
N ALA A 24 14.57 -11.65 -1.16
CA ALA A 24 14.32 -11.24 -2.55
C ALA A 24 12.95 -10.55 -2.71
N SER A 25 11.91 -11.06 -2.04
CA SER A 25 10.58 -10.46 -2.06
C SER A 25 10.56 -9.08 -1.37
N LEU A 26 11.19 -8.94 -0.20
CA LEU A 26 11.30 -7.64 0.48
C LEU A 26 12.00 -6.60 -0.40
N ALA A 27 13.12 -6.97 -1.02
CA ALA A 27 13.86 -6.09 -1.93
C ALA A 27 13.06 -5.71 -3.18
N ALA A 28 12.33 -6.66 -3.77
CA ALA A 28 11.46 -6.41 -4.92
C ALA A 28 10.32 -5.42 -4.59
N HIS A 29 9.90 -5.35 -3.33
CA HIS A 29 8.94 -4.37 -2.82
C HIS A 29 9.61 -3.10 -2.26
N HIS A 30 10.83 -2.79 -2.74
CA HIS A 30 11.58 -1.58 -2.44
C HIS A 30 11.96 -1.38 -0.98
N LEU A 31 12.02 -2.46 -0.18
CA LEU A 31 12.61 -2.40 1.15
C LEU A 31 14.13 -2.55 1.03
N ALA A 32 14.88 -1.59 1.57
CA ALA A 32 16.33 -1.63 1.53
C ALA A 32 16.87 -2.65 2.55
N LEU A 33 17.62 -3.64 2.08
CA LEU A 33 18.17 -4.72 2.90
C LEU A 33 19.66 -4.54 3.16
N HIS A 34 20.08 -4.79 4.38
CA HIS A 34 21.48 -4.79 4.78
C HIS A 34 21.77 -5.99 5.67
N ALA A 35 22.80 -6.78 5.35
CA ALA A 35 23.23 -7.88 6.21
C ALA A 35 23.75 -7.35 7.55
N THR A 36 23.51 -8.10 8.62
CA THR A 36 23.93 -7.79 9.99
C THR A 36 24.46 -9.04 10.68
N ALA A 37 25.08 -8.90 11.85
CA ALA A 37 25.48 -10.03 12.67
C ALA A 37 24.23 -10.83 13.11
N GLY A 38 23.97 -11.96 12.45
CA GLY A 38 22.87 -12.88 12.76
C GLY A 38 21.56 -12.66 11.99
N GLY A 39 21.51 -11.78 10.99
CA GLY A 39 20.28 -11.55 10.23
C GLY A 39 20.37 -10.38 9.26
N HIS A 40 19.23 -9.75 8.99
CA HIS A 40 19.11 -8.65 8.02
C HIS A 40 18.38 -7.46 8.62
N ALA A 41 18.95 -6.27 8.50
CA ALA A 41 18.24 -5.03 8.73
C ALA A 41 17.47 -4.61 7.48
N VAL A 42 16.30 -4.02 7.69
CA VAL A 42 15.39 -3.54 6.65
C VAL A 42 15.10 -2.07 6.89
N ALA A 43 15.06 -1.26 5.86
CA ALA A 43 14.57 0.11 5.93
C ALA A 43 13.47 0.32 4.90
N SER A 44 12.35 0.92 5.31
CA SER A 44 11.25 1.23 4.41
C SER A 44 11.40 2.65 3.86
N PRO A 45 11.17 2.88 2.54
CA PRO A 45 11.10 4.21 1.97
C PRO A 45 9.91 5.02 2.52
N LEU A 46 8.95 4.34 3.16
CA LEU A 46 7.81 4.94 3.85
C LEU A 46 8.11 5.30 5.31
N GLY A 47 9.35 5.12 5.75
CA GLY A 47 9.79 5.37 7.12
C GLY A 47 9.82 4.09 7.95
N GLY A 48 10.68 4.11 8.98
CA GLY A 48 10.88 2.99 9.88
C GLY A 48 11.96 2.00 9.43
N ARG A 49 12.41 1.19 10.39
CA ARG A 49 13.45 0.16 10.24
C ARG A 49 12.99 -1.12 10.89
N GLY A 50 13.37 -2.25 10.30
CA GLY A 50 13.10 -3.57 10.81
C GLY A 50 14.34 -4.45 10.86
N TRP A 51 14.21 -5.58 11.53
CA TRP A 51 15.24 -6.60 11.60
C TRP A 51 14.58 -7.97 11.45
N LEU A 52 15.17 -8.82 10.61
CA LEU A 52 14.84 -10.22 10.44
C LEU A 52 16.01 -11.06 10.95
N VAL A 53 15.79 -11.83 12.00
CA VAL A 53 16.82 -12.66 12.65
C VAL A 53 16.37 -14.11 12.55
N PRO A 54 16.85 -14.88 11.55
CA PRO A 54 16.56 -16.31 11.46
C PRO A 54 17.29 -17.06 12.59
N GLY A 55 16.65 -18.11 13.09
CA GLY A 55 17.26 -19.05 14.04
C GLY A 55 16.70 -20.46 13.85
N PRO A 56 17.20 -21.46 14.60
CA PRO A 56 16.74 -22.84 14.47
C PRO A 56 15.23 -22.95 14.66
N GLY A 57 14.52 -23.27 13.58
CA GLY A 57 13.06 -23.42 13.56
C GLY A 57 12.25 -22.16 13.87
N ARG A 58 12.82 -20.96 13.75
CA ARG A 58 12.10 -19.70 14.01
C ARG A 58 12.62 -18.52 13.20
N LEU A 59 11.77 -17.49 13.08
CA LEU A 59 12.13 -16.18 12.56
C LEU A 59 11.70 -15.10 13.55
N ASP A 60 12.68 -14.35 14.08
CA ASP A 60 12.43 -13.22 14.97
C ASP A 60 12.41 -11.92 14.16
N LEU A 61 11.34 -11.14 14.34
CA LEU A 61 11.14 -9.83 13.70
C LEU A 61 11.16 -8.73 14.75
N ARG A 62 11.74 -7.58 14.40
CA ARG A 62 11.61 -6.32 15.15
C ARG A 62 11.35 -5.19 14.19
N VAL A 63 10.55 -4.20 14.60
CA VAL A 63 10.32 -2.96 13.87
C VAL A 63 10.41 -1.76 14.80
N GLU A 64 10.91 -0.65 14.25
CA GLU A 64 10.97 0.66 14.88
C GLU A 64 10.54 1.73 13.88
N ALA A 65 9.71 2.69 14.27
CA ALA A 65 9.24 3.74 13.39
C ALA A 65 9.00 5.07 14.12
N PRO A 66 9.11 6.21 13.42
CA PRO A 66 8.93 7.53 14.02
C PRO A 66 7.45 7.88 14.29
N ASP A 67 6.51 7.24 13.61
CA ASP A 67 5.08 7.51 13.68
C ASP A 67 4.24 6.26 13.36
N GLY A 68 2.94 6.34 13.63
CA GLY A 68 1.98 5.24 13.44
C GLY A 68 1.85 4.73 12.00
N PRO A 69 1.66 5.60 10.99
CA PRO A 69 1.59 5.20 9.58
C PRO A 69 2.81 4.40 9.12
N ALA A 70 4.04 4.89 9.37
CA ALA A 70 5.26 4.16 9.03
C ALA A 70 5.35 2.83 9.80
N PHE A 71 4.97 2.84 11.08
CA PHE A 71 5.00 1.67 11.95
C PHE A 71 4.12 0.53 11.45
N ASN A 72 2.83 0.78 11.23
CA ASN A 72 1.88 -0.25 10.81
C ASN A 72 2.07 -0.62 9.34
N ARG A 73 2.62 0.29 8.52
CA ARG A 73 3.02 -0.04 7.15
C ARG A 73 4.19 -1.02 7.08
N LEU A 74 5.27 -0.80 7.84
CA LEU A 74 6.39 -1.74 7.85
C LEU A 74 5.98 -3.13 8.37
N LYS A 75 5.13 -3.18 9.41
CA LYS A 75 4.52 -4.45 9.85
C LYS A 75 3.73 -5.12 8.72
N HIS A 76 2.91 -4.36 7.99
CA HIS A 76 2.13 -4.87 6.86
C HIS A 76 3.01 -5.48 5.78
N ASP A 77 4.06 -4.75 5.35
CA ASP A 77 4.97 -5.22 4.32
C ASP A 77 5.68 -6.51 4.77
N LEU A 78 6.25 -6.54 5.98
CA LEU A 78 6.91 -7.72 6.52
C LEU A 78 5.96 -8.92 6.64
N THR A 79 4.80 -8.74 7.28
CA THR A 79 3.83 -9.81 7.50
C THR A 79 3.29 -10.35 6.17
N SER A 80 2.89 -9.46 5.26
CA SER A 80 2.22 -9.86 4.02
C SER A 80 3.18 -10.50 3.02
N LEU A 81 4.42 -10.03 2.95
CA LEU A 81 5.43 -10.60 2.04
C LEU A 81 5.98 -11.93 2.55
N ILE A 82 6.20 -12.05 3.87
CA ILE A 82 6.57 -13.34 4.47
C ILE A 82 5.45 -14.36 4.26
N ASP A 83 4.20 -14.01 4.55
CA ASP A 83 3.04 -14.89 4.32
C ASP A 83 2.85 -15.23 2.84
N PHE A 84 3.10 -14.29 1.93
CA PHE A 84 3.04 -14.55 0.49
C PHE A 84 4.08 -15.60 0.06
N VAL A 85 5.34 -15.44 0.48
CA VAL A 85 6.44 -16.35 0.09
C VAL A 85 6.31 -17.72 0.77
N ALA A 86 5.91 -17.74 2.04
CA ALA A 86 5.84 -18.93 2.89
C ALA A 86 4.39 -19.39 3.13
N ARG A 87 3.47 -19.12 2.18
CA ARG A 87 2.04 -19.41 2.31
C ARG A 87 1.73 -20.85 2.75
N GLU A 88 2.51 -21.81 2.26
CA GLU A 88 2.36 -23.23 2.57
C GLU A 88 2.62 -23.57 4.04
N GLU A 89 3.35 -22.72 4.76
CA GLU A 89 3.65 -22.91 6.19
C GLU A 89 2.50 -22.46 7.09
N GLY A 90 1.56 -21.64 6.59
CA GLY A 90 0.44 -21.13 7.38
C GLY A 90 0.89 -20.34 8.62
N LEU A 91 1.89 -19.48 8.47
CA LEU A 91 2.55 -18.81 9.60
C LEU A 91 1.59 -17.87 10.36
N ALA A 92 1.56 -18.01 11.68
CA ALA A 92 0.87 -17.08 12.56
C ALA A 92 1.83 -15.98 13.02
N ILE A 93 1.77 -14.80 12.39
CA ILE A 93 2.59 -13.65 12.76
C ILE A 93 1.81 -12.74 13.72
N ALA A 94 2.24 -12.71 14.99
CA ALA A 94 1.64 -11.88 16.02
C ALA A 94 2.66 -10.85 16.56
N TRP A 95 2.35 -9.57 16.37
CA TRP A 95 3.15 -8.45 16.85
C TRP A 95 2.86 -8.15 18.33
N THR A 96 3.90 -7.82 19.09
CA THR A 96 3.85 -7.36 20.48
C THR A 96 4.71 -6.11 20.67
N GLY A 97 4.31 -5.19 21.54
CA GLY A 97 5.01 -3.92 21.77
C GLY A 97 4.05 -2.73 21.75
N ASP A 98 4.52 -1.59 21.25
CA ASP A 98 3.73 -0.38 21.12
C ASP A 98 2.57 -0.54 20.12
N ALA A 99 1.53 0.28 20.32
CA ALA A 99 0.34 0.34 19.48
C ALA A 99 0.11 1.77 18.98
N ALA A 100 -0.18 1.91 17.69
CA ALA A 100 -0.55 3.17 17.04
C ALA A 100 -2.06 3.27 16.76
N GLY A 101 -2.79 2.17 16.89
CA GLY A 101 -4.17 2.06 16.43
C GLY A 101 -4.28 1.98 14.91
N ALA A 102 -5.52 1.93 14.41
CA ALA A 102 -5.78 1.84 12.98
C ALA A 102 -5.50 3.18 12.25
N VAL A 103 -4.47 3.20 11.43
CA VAL A 103 -4.00 4.40 10.70
C VAL A 103 -4.20 4.27 9.20
N LEU A 104 -4.31 5.38 8.48
CA LEU A 104 -4.32 5.35 7.02
C LEU A 104 -2.95 4.89 6.51
N PRO A 105 -2.89 4.07 5.43
CA PRO A 105 -1.63 3.75 4.80
C PRO A 105 -0.89 5.02 4.36
N PRO A 106 0.43 5.16 4.62
CA PRO A 106 1.18 6.37 4.29
C PRO A 106 1.32 6.63 2.78
N ASP A 107 1.01 5.62 1.95
CA ASP A 107 0.97 5.65 0.49
C ASP A 107 -0.45 5.78 -0.09
N LEU A 108 -1.46 6.01 0.76
CA LEU A 108 -2.80 6.37 0.31
C LEU A 108 -2.88 7.88 0.06
N ARG A 109 -3.42 8.28 -1.10
CA ARG A 109 -3.90 9.64 -1.34
C ARG A 109 -5.38 9.65 -1.62
N ILE A 110 -6.05 10.66 -1.08
CA ILE A 110 -7.43 10.95 -1.44
C ILE A 110 -7.39 11.98 -2.55
N LEU A 111 -7.99 11.63 -3.67
CA LEU A 111 -8.02 12.44 -4.87
C LEU A 111 -9.45 12.91 -5.13
N THR A 112 -9.57 14.15 -5.57
CA THR A 112 -10.85 14.73 -6.00
C THR A 112 -10.82 14.96 -7.50
N VAL A 113 -11.84 14.52 -8.21
CA VAL A 113 -11.99 14.80 -9.65
C VAL A 113 -12.11 16.30 -9.84
N ARG A 114 -11.23 16.85 -10.66
CA ARG A 114 -11.22 18.27 -11.05
C ARG A 114 -11.83 18.47 -12.43
N GLU A 115 -11.49 17.60 -13.38
CA GLU A 115 -11.94 17.69 -14.76
C GLU A 115 -12.15 16.28 -15.32
N VAL A 116 -13.17 16.14 -16.16
CA VAL A 116 -13.44 14.95 -16.96
C VAL A 116 -13.54 15.37 -18.41
N ARG A 117 -12.71 14.77 -19.28
CA ARG A 117 -12.64 15.12 -20.70
C ARG A 117 -12.61 13.87 -21.57
N ASP A 118 -13.54 13.78 -22.51
CA ASP A 118 -13.48 12.77 -23.58
C ASP A 118 -12.37 13.16 -24.56
N LEU A 119 -11.37 12.29 -24.73
CA LEU A 119 -10.27 12.47 -25.68
C LEU A 119 -10.63 11.90 -27.04
N THR A 120 -11.30 10.75 -27.04
CA THR A 120 -11.84 10.05 -28.20
C THR A 120 -13.15 9.37 -27.76
N PRO A 121 -13.94 8.77 -28.69
CA PRO A 121 -15.12 8.00 -28.30
C PRO A 121 -14.82 6.84 -27.32
N GLY A 122 -13.61 6.27 -27.39
CA GLY A 122 -13.16 5.14 -26.57
C GLY A 122 -12.24 5.50 -25.41
N MET A 123 -11.95 6.78 -25.16
CA MET A 123 -10.96 7.20 -24.17
C MET A 123 -11.40 8.47 -23.45
N ARG A 124 -11.38 8.44 -22.12
CA ARG A 124 -11.70 9.58 -21.25
C ARG A 124 -10.57 9.85 -20.29
N ARG A 125 -10.07 11.08 -20.28
CA ARG A 125 -9.13 11.57 -19.28
C ARG A 125 -9.91 12.06 -18.07
N VAL A 126 -9.46 11.66 -16.88
CA VAL A 126 -9.86 12.29 -15.63
C VAL A 126 -8.64 12.93 -15.01
N THR A 127 -8.75 14.23 -14.74
CA THR A 127 -7.75 15.00 -13.99
C THR A 127 -8.24 15.10 -12.55
N PHE A 128 -7.39 14.70 -11.63
CA PHE A 128 -7.60 14.75 -10.20
C PHE A 128 -6.78 15.87 -9.57
N ALA A 129 -7.28 16.41 -8.46
CA ALA A 129 -6.54 17.23 -7.51
C ALA A 129 -6.25 16.40 -6.25
N GLY A 130 -5.10 16.64 -5.61
CA GLY A 130 -4.70 15.95 -4.39
C GLY A 130 -3.46 16.57 -3.75
N HIS A 131 -3.13 16.07 -2.56
CA HIS A 131 -1.97 16.52 -1.78
C HIS A 131 -0.86 15.46 -1.82
N ASP A 132 0.38 15.86 -1.53
CA ASP A 132 1.53 14.95 -1.37
C ASP A 132 1.73 13.98 -2.54
N LEU A 133 1.56 14.46 -3.77
CA LEU A 133 1.61 13.65 -4.99
C LEU A 133 3.04 13.34 -5.47
N ALA A 134 4.06 13.92 -4.85
CA ALA A 134 5.47 13.76 -5.26
C ALA A 134 5.91 12.29 -5.38
N ARG A 135 5.35 11.37 -4.56
CA ARG A 135 5.71 9.94 -4.65
C ARG A 135 5.30 9.27 -5.97
N TYR A 136 4.31 9.83 -6.66
CA TYR A 136 3.78 9.31 -7.93
C TYR A 136 4.44 9.97 -9.13
N ASP A 137 5.27 10.99 -8.91
CA ASP A 137 6.03 11.67 -9.95
C ASP A 137 7.39 10.99 -10.13
N ALA A 138 7.34 9.68 -10.41
CA ALA A 138 8.49 8.82 -10.59
C ALA A 138 8.43 8.16 -11.98
N PRO A 139 9.49 8.28 -12.80
CA PRO A 139 9.45 7.87 -14.22
C PRO A 139 9.31 6.37 -14.43
N ASP A 140 9.69 5.56 -13.44
CA ASP A 140 9.65 4.09 -13.46
C ASP A 140 8.44 3.50 -12.71
N GLN A 141 7.57 4.35 -12.15
CA GLN A 141 6.47 3.96 -11.26
C GLN A 141 5.14 4.51 -11.77
N LEU A 142 4.72 3.96 -12.91
CA LEU A 142 3.64 4.51 -13.72
C LEU A 142 2.25 4.02 -13.33
N HIS A 143 2.11 3.14 -12.35
CA HIS A 143 0.83 2.53 -12.03
C HIS A 143 0.40 2.81 -10.58
N GLY A 144 -0.90 3.02 -10.42
CA GLY A 144 -1.52 3.20 -9.12
C GLY A 144 -2.86 2.49 -9.03
N ARG A 145 -3.21 2.04 -7.84
CA ARG A 145 -4.49 1.38 -7.58
C ARG A 145 -5.50 2.41 -7.11
N LEU A 146 -6.52 2.65 -7.93
CA LEU A 146 -7.69 3.41 -7.51
C LEU A 146 -8.59 2.55 -6.63
N LEU A 147 -9.08 3.15 -5.55
CA LEU A 147 -10.12 2.65 -4.66
C LEU A 147 -11.38 3.48 -4.89
N PHE A 148 -12.45 2.81 -5.30
CA PHE A 148 -13.71 3.46 -5.64
C PHE A 148 -14.68 3.38 -4.47
N GLN A 149 -15.26 4.53 -4.15
CA GLN A 149 -16.39 4.62 -3.23
C GLN A 149 -17.70 4.48 -4.00
N ALA A 150 -18.73 4.03 -3.29
CA ALA A 150 -20.08 4.19 -3.76
C ALA A 150 -20.40 5.69 -3.94
N LYS A 151 -21.18 6.01 -4.96
CA LYS A 151 -21.65 7.38 -5.21
C LYS A 151 -22.61 7.82 -4.10
N GLY A 152 -22.61 9.12 -3.79
CA GLY A 152 -23.52 9.71 -2.80
C GLY A 152 -23.13 9.48 -1.33
N VAL A 153 -21.98 8.88 -1.06
CA VAL A 153 -21.46 8.72 0.31
C VAL A 153 -20.98 10.08 0.84
N ALA A 154 -21.65 10.60 1.87
CA ALA A 154 -21.33 11.90 2.48
C ALA A 154 -19.97 11.92 3.18
N THR A 155 -19.53 10.78 3.72
CA THR A 155 -18.24 10.64 4.41
C THR A 155 -17.52 9.38 3.92
N PRO A 156 -16.67 9.50 2.90
CA PRO A 156 -15.88 8.39 2.39
C PRO A 156 -14.99 7.74 3.46
N GLU A 157 -15.03 6.43 3.57
CA GLU A 157 -14.18 5.64 4.47
C GLU A 157 -13.11 4.85 3.70
N TRP A 158 -11.88 4.85 4.18
CA TRP A 158 -10.74 4.25 3.48
C TRP A 158 -10.15 3.08 4.26
N PRO A 159 -9.48 2.12 3.59
CA PRO A 159 -8.78 1.06 4.30
C PRO A 159 -7.71 1.64 5.22
N ARG A 160 -7.54 0.99 6.38
CA ARG A 160 -6.53 1.32 7.39
C ARG A 160 -5.61 0.14 7.64
N LEU A 161 -4.45 0.40 8.25
CA LEU A 161 -3.56 -0.62 8.77
C LEU A 161 -3.66 -0.64 10.29
N ASP A 162 -4.02 -1.80 10.85
CA ASP A 162 -4.04 -2.01 12.29
C ASP A 162 -2.65 -2.29 12.87
N ASP A 163 -2.59 -2.46 14.20
CA ASP A 163 -1.34 -2.70 14.92
C ASP A 163 -0.68 -4.05 14.62
N HIS A 164 -1.37 -4.94 13.92
CA HIS A 164 -0.84 -6.20 13.39
C HIS A 164 -0.39 -6.08 11.93
N GLY A 165 -0.46 -4.89 11.32
CA GLY A 165 -0.16 -4.66 9.92
C GLY A 165 -1.22 -5.25 8.99
N ARG A 166 -2.44 -5.51 9.46
CA ARG A 166 -3.53 -6.03 8.63
C ARG A 166 -4.37 -4.90 8.07
N VAL A 167 -4.91 -5.13 6.88
CA VAL A 167 -5.83 -4.19 6.25
C VAL A 167 -7.19 -4.30 6.91
N VAL A 168 -7.63 -3.23 7.55
CA VAL A 168 -8.98 -3.05 8.06
C VAL A 168 -9.79 -2.29 7.03
N TRP A 169 -10.79 -2.96 6.45
CA TRP A 169 -11.69 -2.36 5.48
C TRP A 169 -12.78 -1.52 6.17
N PRO A 170 -13.38 -0.55 5.46
CA PRO A 170 -14.57 0.16 5.91
C PRO A 170 -15.69 -0.77 6.38
N GLY A 171 -16.60 -0.25 7.21
CA GLY A 171 -17.75 -1.02 7.70
C GLY A 171 -18.69 -1.48 6.58
N SER A 172 -18.70 -0.76 5.46
CA SER A 172 -19.40 -1.13 4.23
C SER A 172 -18.75 -2.29 3.45
N GLY A 173 -17.61 -2.79 3.92
CA GLY A 173 -16.86 -3.87 3.28
C GLY A 173 -15.70 -3.38 2.41
N ARG A 174 -15.11 -4.33 1.66
CA ARG A 174 -13.95 -4.07 0.81
C ARG A 174 -14.33 -3.16 -0.36
N LEU A 175 -13.54 -2.10 -0.55
CA LEU A 175 -13.74 -1.18 -1.68
C LEU A 175 -13.35 -1.83 -3.01
N ASP A 176 -14.14 -1.54 -4.04
CA ASP A 176 -13.81 -1.86 -5.41
C ASP A 176 -12.50 -1.17 -5.81
N SER A 177 -11.62 -1.87 -6.52
CA SER A 177 -10.33 -1.30 -6.92
C SER A 177 -9.83 -1.78 -8.27
N ARG A 178 -9.07 -0.92 -8.96
CA ARG A 178 -8.40 -1.25 -10.23
C ARG A 178 -7.07 -0.52 -10.34
N ILE A 179 -6.12 -1.16 -11.02
CA ILE A 179 -4.82 -0.55 -11.34
C ILE A 179 -4.97 0.24 -12.64
N TYR A 180 -4.46 1.46 -12.64
CA TYR A 180 -4.41 2.35 -13.80
C TYR A 180 -3.02 2.94 -13.99
N THR A 181 -2.70 3.28 -15.23
CA THR A 181 -1.51 4.05 -15.56
C THR A 181 -1.72 5.53 -15.26
N LEU A 182 -0.81 6.10 -14.48
CA LEU A 182 -0.71 7.52 -14.19
C LEU A 182 -0.15 8.22 -15.43
N ARG A 183 -1.00 8.97 -16.12
CA ARG A 183 -0.67 9.57 -17.41
C ARG A 183 0.25 10.77 -17.27
N ARG A 184 0.01 11.58 -16.24
CA ARG A 184 0.79 12.76 -15.88
C ARG A 184 0.60 13.01 -14.39
N VAL A 185 1.69 13.32 -13.70
CA VAL A 185 1.67 13.86 -12.34
C VAL A 185 2.30 15.24 -12.41
N ASP A 186 1.70 16.19 -11.71
CA ASP A 186 2.21 17.54 -11.52
C ASP A 186 2.13 17.83 -10.03
N ALA A 187 3.18 17.43 -9.30
CA ALA A 187 3.20 17.49 -7.84
C ALA A 187 3.14 18.94 -7.33
N ALA A 188 3.76 19.88 -8.06
CA ALA A 188 3.73 21.30 -7.73
C ALA A 188 2.32 21.90 -7.88
N ALA A 189 1.60 21.52 -8.94
CA ALA A 189 0.20 21.94 -9.13
C ALA A 189 -0.80 21.11 -8.30
N GLY A 190 -0.36 20.05 -7.64
CA GLY A 190 -1.23 19.12 -6.91
C GLY A 190 -2.22 18.39 -7.81
N THR A 191 -1.81 18.04 -9.04
CA THR A 191 -2.69 17.35 -10.00
C THR A 191 -2.11 16.05 -10.53
N LEU A 192 -3.01 15.13 -10.88
CA LEU A 192 -2.69 13.83 -11.46
C LEU A 192 -3.75 13.48 -12.51
N ALA A 193 -3.34 12.98 -13.67
CA ALA A 193 -4.25 12.58 -14.73
C ALA A 193 -4.15 11.08 -14.99
N ILE A 194 -5.30 10.45 -15.26
CA ILE A 194 -5.40 9.06 -15.71
C ILE A 194 -6.26 9.04 -16.98
N ASP A 195 -5.81 8.28 -17.98
CA ASP A 195 -6.59 7.99 -19.19
C ASP A 195 -7.30 6.65 -19.02
N PHE A 196 -8.63 6.66 -19.10
CA PHE A 196 -9.46 5.48 -18.96
C PHE A 196 -9.99 5.05 -20.32
N VAL A 197 -9.80 3.77 -20.63
CA VAL A 197 -10.48 3.13 -21.76
C VAL A 197 -11.97 3.01 -21.45
N ARG A 198 -12.81 3.42 -22.39
CA ARG A 198 -14.26 3.23 -22.37
C ARG A 198 -14.59 2.00 -23.20
N HIS A 199 -15.27 1.03 -22.59
CA HIS A 199 -15.77 -0.16 -23.28
C HIS A 199 -17.11 -0.58 -22.67
N GLY A 200 -17.88 -1.41 -23.38
CA GLY A 200 -19.21 -1.87 -22.94
C GLY A 200 -19.21 -2.92 -21.83
N GLY A 201 -18.17 -2.99 -21.00
CA GLY A 201 -18.09 -3.94 -19.89
C GLY A 201 -18.62 -3.35 -18.59
N ASP A 202 -18.85 -4.20 -17.57
CA ASP A 202 -19.44 -3.81 -16.29
C ASP A 202 -18.44 -3.80 -15.12
N GLY A 203 -17.15 -3.54 -15.41
CA GLY A 203 -16.12 -3.45 -14.38
C GLY A 203 -16.32 -2.23 -13.48
N PRO A 204 -15.91 -2.27 -12.19
CA PRO A 204 -16.10 -1.18 -11.25
C PRO A 204 -15.50 0.14 -11.71
N GLY A 205 -14.34 0.09 -12.38
CA GLY A 205 -13.74 1.29 -12.97
C GLY A 205 -14.55 1.89 -14.11
N ILE A 206 -15.21 1.07 -14.94
CA ILE A 206 -16.10 1.53 -16.02
C ILE A 206 -17.38 2.11 -15.44
N ARG A 207 -17.99 1.43 -14.46
CA ARG A 207 -19.18 1.93 -13.75
C ARG A 207 -18.92 3.29 -13.11
N TRP A 208 -17.78 3.41 -12.42
CA TRP A 208 -17.36 4.69 -11.83
C TRP A 208 -17.15 5.77 -12.90
N LEU A 209 -16.40 5.45 -13.96
CA LEU A 209 -16.08 6.38 -15.05
C LEU A 209 -17.31 6.92 -15.79
N ALA A 210 -18.35 6.08 -15.94
CA ALA A 210 -19.61 6.45 -16.59
C ALA A 210 -20.31 7.62 -15.87
N GLN A 211 -20.12 7.71 -14.56
CA GLN A 211 -20.76 8.71 -13.69
C GLN A 211 -19.75 9.73 -13.14
N ALA A 212 -18.48 9.67 -13.56
CA ALA A 212 -17.43 10.55 -13.05
C ALA A 212 -17.72 12.02 -13.37
N ALA A 213 -17.63 12.88 -12.37
CA ALA A 213 -17.89 14.30 -12.43
C ALA A 213 -16.98 15.07 -11.46
N PRO A 214 -16.71 16.36 -11.70
CA PRO A 214 -15.98 17.21 -10.76
C PRO A 214 -16.58 17.13 -9.33
N GLY A 215 -15.71 17.00 -8.33
CA GLY A 215 -16.08 16.82 -6.92
C GLY A 215 -16.11 15.38 -6.43
N ASP A 216 -16.15 14.39 -7.33
CA ASP A 216 -16.05 12.98 -6.94
C ASP A 216 -14.71 12.66 -6.26
N VAL A 217 -14.71 11.68 -5.37
CA VAL A 217 -13.52 11.28 -4.61
C VAL A 217 -13.15 9.83 -4.85
N VAL A 218 -11.85 9.57 -4.94
CA VAL A 218 -11.26 8.22 -5.03
C VAL A 218 -10.02 8.14 -4.13
N GLY A 219 -9.71 6.92 -3.68
CA GLY A 219 -8.43 6.63 -3.05
C GLY A 219 -7.42 6.22 -4.11
N LEU A 220 -6.16 6.58 -3.95
CA LEU A 220 -5.04 6.12 -4.77
C LEU A 220 -4.00 5.49 -3.87
N LEU A 221 -3.73 4.20 -4.06
CA LEU A 221 -2.61 3.49 -3.44
C LEU A 221 -1.48 3.29 -4.44
N GLY A 222 -0.25 3.28 -3.93
CA GLY A 222 0.94 2.96 -4.72
C GLY A 222 2.09 3.97 -4.58
N PRO A 223 3.00 4.02 -5.56
CA PRO A 223 2.95 3.28 -6.82
C PRO A 223 2.98 1.76 -6.65
N ALA A 224 2.32 1.03 -7.54
CA ALA A 224 2.28 -0.43 -7.53
C ALA A 224 2.84 -0.93 -8.86
N ALA A 225 4.01 -1.58 -8.84
CA ALA A 225 4.51 -2.33 -9.99
C ALA A 225 3.59 -3.54 -10.28
#